data_AF-A0A178HZN6-F1
#
_entry.id   AF-A0A178HZN6-F1
#
_cell.length_a   1.000
_cell.length_b   1.000
_cell.length_c   1.000
_cell.angle_alpha   90.00
_cell.angle_beta   90.00
_cell.angle_gamma   90.00
#
_symmetry.space_group_name_H-M   'P 1'
#
loop_
_entity.id
_entity.type
_entity.pdbx_description
1 polymer ?
#
loop_
_entity_poly.entity_id
_entity_poly.type
_entity_poly.pdbx_seq_one_letter_code
_entity_poly.pdbx_strand_id
1 'polypeptide(L)'
;MPPLPKAQPSTVTAIYQAYEAANQHYDSLGISVGEIATECDRALWYGFRWASQPEVIDGRKLSIFRTGDRWEEVLVSDLERIGVEVWGQQNRVRLIGGHLRGKIDGICQGLPEAPKTIHLCEFKSSNDKGFKEITKKGCKKAKPLHYGQCQIGMHALGLSRALYMVVNKNDDSRYVERIEYDAEWCLRALARAQRIIESFDPPSRISEDPEFFGCRFCKHHAVCHTGAEPRLTCRSCIHATPEMSGDAHWSCSRWSKPLSVDEQKQACGTHLWLPGFIDGEQIDANEEEEWIEYRLRSGEIWRDGVTD
;
A
#
# COMPACT_ATOMS: atom_id res chain seq x y z
N MET A 1 -32.24 -24.64 1.52
CA MET A 1 -31.37 -24.23 2.64
C MET A 1 -29.92 -24.40 2.22
N PRO A 2 -29.07 -23.38 2.35
CA PRO A 2 -27.63 -23.57 2.24
C PRO A 2 -27.18 -24.64 3.24
N PRO A 3 -26.26 -25.54 2.88
CA PRO A 3 -25.72 -26.51 3.83
C PRO A 3 -25.07 -25.78 5.00
N LEU A 4 -25.29 -26.28 6.22
CA LEU A 4 -24.63 -25.76 7.42
C LEU A 4 -23.10 -25.82 7.21
N PRO A 5 -22.35 -24.75 7.55
CA PRO A 5 -20.90 -24.79 7.46
C PRO A 5 -20.38 -25.95 8.29
N LYS A 6 -19.50 -26.77 7.72
CA LYS A 6 -18.80 -27.80 8.49
C LYS A 6 -17.98 -27.11 9.57
N ALA A 7 -18.12 -27.54 10.82
CA ALA A 7 -17.29 -27.04 11.90
C ALA A 7 -15.81 -27.25 11.57
N GLN A 8 -15.00 -26.18 11.72
CA GLN A 8 -13.56 -26.26 11.53
C GLN A 8 -12.95 -27.09 12.67
N PRO A 9 -12.05 -28.06 12.40
CA PRO A 9 -11.38 -28.81 13.45
C PRO A 9 -10.64 -27.89 14.42
N SER A 10 -10.75 -28.17 15.72
CA SER A 10 -10.15 -27.35 16.80
C SER A 10 -8.64 -27.16 16.64
N THR A 11 -7.93 -28.17 16.14
CA THR A 11 -6.49 -28.09 15.84
C THR A 11 -6.17 -26.99 14.82
N VAL A 12 -6.95 -26.87 13.74
CA VAL A 12 -6.75 -25.84 12.70
C VAL A 12 -7.01 -24.45 13.28
N THR A 13 -8.07 -24.32 14.09
CA THR A 13 -8.40 -23.07 14.78
C THR A 13 -7.28 -22.64 15.74
N ALA A 14 -6.75 -23.56 16.54
CA ALA A 14 -5.65 -23.28 17.47
C ALA A 14 -4.38 -22.81 16.75
N ILE A 15 -4.05 -23.39 15.58
CA ILE A 15 -2.91 -22.95 14.76
C ILE A 15 -3.10 -21.53 14.25
N TYR A 16 -4.29 -21.20 13.71
CA TYR A 16 -4.56 -19.85 13.22
C TYR A 16 -4.59 -18.81 14.34
N GLN A 17 -5.16 -19.13 15.49
CA GLN A 17 -5.13 -18.27 16.67
C GLN A 17 -3.69 -18.03 17.16
N ALA A 18 -2.82 -19.04 17.11
CA ALA A 18 -1.41 -18.86 17.45
C ALA A 18 -0.68 -17.93 16.46
N TYR A 19 -1.04 -17.96 15.17
CA TYR A 19 -0.50 -17.01 14.20
C TYR A 19 -1.00 -15.59 14.46
N GLU A 20 -2.29 -15.42 14.73
CA GLU A 20 -2.89 -14.12 15.06
C GLU A 20 -2.25 -13.51 16.31
N ALA A 21 -2.07 -14.31 17.37
CA ALA A 21 -1.47 -13.85 18.63
C ALA A 21 0.00 -13.43 18.47
N ALA A 22 0.73 -14.02 17.53
CA ALA A 22 2.12 -13.67 17.25
C ALA A 22 2.28 -12.51 16.25
N ASN A 23 1.21 -12.13 15.55
CA ASN A 23 1.28 -11.12 14.50
C ASN A 23 1.39 -9.70 15.08
N GLN A 24 2.28 -8.91 14.50
CA GLN A 24 2.39 -7.48 14.81
C GLN A 24 1.79 -6.69 13.65
N HIS A 25 0.81 -5.85 13.94
CA HIS A 25 0.19 -4.99 12.95
C HIS A 25 0.91 -3.64 12.87
N TYR A 26 1.17 -3.16 11.66
CA TYR A 26 1.76 -1.85 11.46
C TYR A 26 1.02 -1.09 10.36
N ASP A 27 0.78 0.18 10.61
CA ASP A 27 0.36 1.12 9.59
C ASP A 27 1.54 1.45 8.66
N SER A 28 1.32 1.48 7.34
CA SER A 28 2.36 1.86 6.39
C SER A 28 2.73 3.32 6.60
N LEU A 29 4.02 3.64 6.73
CA LEU A 29 4.46 5.02 6.95
C LEU A 29 4.31 5.91 5.70
N GLY A 30 4.08 5.32 4.53
CA GLY A 30 4.01 5.99 3.25
C GLY A 30 3.24 5.18 2.19
N ILE A 31 3.24 5.66 0.94
CA ILE A 31 2.75 4.89 -0.20
C ILE A 31 3.70 3.71 -0.44
N SER A 32 3.15 2.50 -0.47
CA SER A 32 3.92 1.29 -0.78
C SER A 32 4.33 1.29 -2.24
N VAL A 33 5.58 0.92 -2.53
CA VAL A 33 6.03 0.60 -3.91
C VAL A 33 5.14 -0.50 -4.52
N GLY A 34 4.59 -1.40 -3.70
CA GLY A 34 3.62 -2.42 -4.12
C GLY A 34 2.26 -1.89 -4.58
N GLU A 35 1.89 -0.69 -4.14
CA GLU A 35 0.59 -0.07 -4.42
C GLU A 35 0.70 1.05 -5.45
N ILE A 36 1.90 1.48 -5.87
CA ILE A 36 2.13 2.67 -6.70
C ILE A 36 1.32 2.70 -8.00
N ALA A 37 1.10 1.54 -8.62
CA ALA A 37 0.33 1.41 -9.86
C ALA A 37 -1.18 1.22 -9.63
N THR A 38 -1.66 1.44 -8.39
CA THR A 38 -3.10 1.54 -8.10
C THR A 38 -3.68 2.70 -8.89
N GLU A 39 -4.73 2.44 -9.66
CA GLU A 39 -5.33 3.42 -10.57
C GLU A 39 -5.98 4.61 -9.83
N CYS A 40 -6.65 4.33 -8.72
CA CYS A 40 -7.37 5.35 -7.95
C CYS A 40 -6.43 6.19 -7.07
N ASP A 41 -6.19 7.45 -7.45
CA ASP A 41 -5.39 8.42 -6.67
C ASP A 41 -5.96 8.62 -5.25
N ARG A 42 -7.30 8.69 -5.12
CA ARG A 42 -7.97 8.83 -3.82
C ARG A 42 -7.71 7.64 -2.91
N ALA A 43 -7.65 6.42 -3.44
CA ALA A 43 -7.32 5.23 -2.65
C ALA A 43 -5.88 5.28 -2.11
N LEU A 44 -4.93 5.76 -2.92
CA LEU A 44 -3.56 5.98 -2.46
C LEU A 44 -3.47 7.06 -1.38
N TRP A 45 -4.20 8.16 -1.56
CA TRP A 45 -4.28 9.25 -0.58
C TRP A 45 -4.88 8.76 0.76
N TYR A 46 -5.98 8.01 0.71
CA TYR A 46 -6.60 7.40 1.89
C TYR A 46 -5.67 6.39 2.59
N GLY A 47 -4.95 5.56 1.82
CA GLY A 47 -3.95 4.65 2.36
C GLY A 47 -2.81 5.39 3.04
N PHE A 48 -2.31 6.46 2.42
CA PHE A 48 -1.25 7.31 2.94
C PHE A 48 -1.65 8.02 4.25
N ARG A 49 -2.90 8.48 4.34
CA ARG A 49 -3.45 9.18 5.51
C ARG A 49 -4.11 8.29 6.57
N TRP A 50 -4.02 6.96 6.42
CA TRP A 50 -4.63 5.98 7.33
C TRP A 50 -6.14 6.15 7.52
N ALA A 51 -6.83 6.59 6.46
CA ALA A 51 -8.23 6.99 6.53
C ALA A 51 -9.17 5.86 6.98
N SER A 52 -8.87 4.61 6.64
CA SER A 52 -9.73 3.47 6.98
C SER A 52 -9.07 2.59 8.03
N GLN A 53 -9.90 1.88 8.79
CA GLN A 53 -9.39 0.86 9.69
C GLN A 53 -8.58 -0.18 8.90
N PRO A 54 -7.44 -0.64 9.45
CA PRO A 54 -6.68 -1.68 8.80
C PRO A 54 -7.51 -2.95 8.65
N GLU A 55 -7.23 -3.69 7.57
CA GLU A 55 -7.86 -4.99 7.36
C GLU A 55 -7.50 -5.94 8.50
N VAL A 56 -8.49 -6.68 9.01
CA VAL A 56 -8.24 -7.78 9.95
C VAL A 56 -7.60 -8.93 9.18
N ILE A 57 -6.35 -9.23 9.53
CA ILE A 57 -5.57 -10.31 8.95
C ILE A 57 -5.76 -11.55 9.83
N ASP A 58 -6.66 -12.44 9.43
CA ASP A 58 -6.88 -13.72 10.11
C ASP A 58 -5.68 -14.69 9.95
N GLY A 59 -5.65 -15.73 10.78
CA GLY A 59 -4.55 -16.69 10.81
C GLY A 59 -4.37 -17.46 9.50
N ARG A 60 -5.42 -17.61 8.68
CA ARG A 60 -5.28 -18.21 7.36
C ARG A 60 -4.56 -17.26 6.41
N LYS A 61 -4.90 -15.96 6.40
CA LYS A 61 -4.18 -14.95 5.61
C LYS A 61 -2.72 -14.85 6.04
N LEU A 62 -2.44 -14.87 7.35
CA LEU A 62 -1.07 -14.93 7.86
C LEU A 62 -0.31 -16.15 7.35
N SER A 63 -0.94 -17.32 7.31
CA SER A 63 -0.36 -18.54 6.73
C SER A 63 -0.02 -18.38 5.23
N ILE A 64 -0.88 -17.68 4.48
CA ILE A 64 -0.65 -17.36 3.07
C ILE A 64 0.56 -16.45 2.89
N PHE A 65 0.70 -15.40 3.71
CA PHE A 65 1.87 -14.51 3.67
C PHE A 65 3.17 -15.28 3.96
N ARG A 66 3.17 -16.12 4.99
CA ARG A 66 4.32 -16.98 5.31
C ARG A 66 4.69 -17.94 4.18
N THR A 67 3.71 -18.39 3.40
CA THR A 67 3.98 -19.19 2.20
C THR A 67 4.60 -18.34 1.10
N GLY A 68 4.20 -17.07 0.97
CA GLY A 68 4.88 -16.09 0.12
C GLY A 68 6.36 -15.95 0.47
N ASP A 69 6.68 -15.69 1.74
CA ASP A 69 8.05 -15.53 2.22
C ASP A 69 8.93 -16.76 1.90
N ARG A 70 8.39 -17.97 2.11
CA ARG A 70 9.09 -19.22 1.77
C ARG A 70 9.36 -19.35 0.28
N TRP A 71 8.44 -18.88 -0.57
CA TRP A 71 8.67 -18.91 -2.02
C TRP A 71 9.79 -17.96 -2.43
N GLU A 72 9.94 -16.80 -1.78
CA GLU A 72 11.07 -15.92 -2.05
C GLU A 72 12.40 -16.63 -1.75
N GLU A 73 12.53 -17.30 -0.60
CA GLU A 73 13.71 -18.10 -0.23
C GLU A 73 14.00 -19.22 -1.25
N VAL A 74 12.96 -19.95 -1.66
CA VAL A 74 13.10 -21.03 -2.66
C VAL A 74 13.56 -20.49 -4.01
N LEU A 75 12.98 -19.39 -4.49
CA LEU A 75 13.33 -18.82 -5.79
C LEU A 75 14.75 -18.25 -5.81
N VAL A 76 15.24 -17.68 -4.70
CA VAL A 76 16.66 -17.34 -4.53
C VAL A 76 17.53 -18.60 -4.66
N SER A 77 17.20 -19.66 -3.92
CA SER A 77 17.96 -20.92 -3.97
C SER A 77 17.95 -21.56 -5.37
N ASP A 78 16.82 -21.50 -6.09
CA ASP A 78 16.68 -22.00 -7.46
C ASP A 78 17.65 -21.28 -8.41
N LEU A 79 17.80 -19.95 -8.27
CA LEU A 79 18.76 -19.16 -9.04
C LEU A 79 20.22 -19.51 -8.68
N GLU A 80 20.54 -19.57 -7.40
CA GLU A 80 21.91 -19.90 -6.94
C GLU A 80 22.35 -21.30 -7.41
N ARG A 81 21.42 -22.27 -7.43
CA ARG A 81 21.69 -23.64 -7.91
C ARG A 81 22.11 -23.70 -9.38
N ILE A 82 21.71 -22.73 -10.20
CA ILE A 82 22.10 -22.64 -11.60
C ILE A 82 23.30 -21.71 -11.83
N GLY A 83 23.95 -21.26 -10.76
CA GLY A 83 25.14 -20.40 -10.81
C GLY A 83 24.84 -18.91 -10.98
N VAL A 84 23.60 -18.48 -10.73
CA VAL A 84 23.24 -17.06 -10.69
C VAL A 84 23.60 -16.50 -9.32
N GLU A 85 24.30 -15.37 -9.30
CA GLU A 85 24.61 -14.66 -8.06
C GLU A 85 23.38 -13.83 -7.65
N VAL A 86 22.97 -13.89 -6.39
CA VAL A 86 21.85 -13.14 -5.82
C VAL A 86 22.29 -12.40 -4.56
N TRP A 87 21.98 -11.11 -4.46
CA TRP A 87 22.34 -10.27 -3.30
C TRP A 87 21.34 -9.13 -3.09
N GLY A 88 21.51 -8.36 -2.01
CA GLY A 88 20.71 -7.16 -1.75
C GLY A 88 19.25 -7.42 -1.38
N GLN A 89 18.90 -8.65 -1.02
CA GLN A 89 17.58 -9.02 -0.51
C GLN A 89 17.20 -8.09 0.64
N GLN A 90 15.94 -7.64 0.66
CA GLN A 90 15.40 -6.73 1.67
C GLN A 90 16.00 -5.30 1.68
N ASN A 91 16.85 -4.94 0.70
CA ASN A 91 17.30 -3.57 0.53
C ASN A 91 16.11 -2.62 0.39
N ARG A 92 16.21 -1.47 1.04
CA ARG A 92 15.11 -0.52 1.19
C ARG A 92 15.07 0.45 0.02
N VAL A 93 13.89 0.60 -0.58
CA VAL A 93 13.58 1.70 -1.51
C VAL A 93 12.96 2.84 -0.72
N ARG A 94 13.51 4.05 -0.85
CA ARG A 94 13.01 5.29 -0.25
C ARG A 94 13.10 6.40 -1.29
N LEU A 95 11.96 6.91 -1.71
CA LEU A 95 11.81 8.00 -2.68
C LEU A 95 10.81 9.02 -2.12
N ILE A 96 10.80 10.23 -2.68
CA ILE A 96 9.83 11.29 -2.33
C ILE A 96 9.81 11.56 -0.82
N GLY A 97 10.92 12.06 -0.27
CA GLY A 97 11.06 12.31 1.18
C GLY A 97 10.89 11.06 2.06
N GLY A 98 11.08 9.85 1.49
CA GLY A 98 10.85 8.57 2.16
C GLY A 98 9.38 8.12 2.20
N HIS A 99 8.45 8.93 1.68
CA HIS A 99 7.02 8.62 1.66
C HIS A 99 6.65 7.61 0.57
N LEU A 100 7.43 7.45 -0.50
CA LEU A 100 7.33 6.28 -1.39
C LEU A 100 8.36 5.24 -0.97
N ARG A 101 7.88 4.09 -0.49
CA ARG A 101 8.74 3.15 0.23
C ARG A 101 8.42 1.68 -0.01
N GLY A 102 9.46 0.87 0.04
CA GLY A 102 9.36 -0.58 -0.12
C GLY A 102 10.65 -1.28 0.22
N LYS A 103 10.69 -2.57 -0.11
CA LYS A 103 11.89 -3.40 -0.12
C LYS A 103 11.92 -4.18 -1.43
N ILE A 104 13.11 -4.58 -1.84
CA ILE A 104 13.30 -5.44 -3.00
C ILE A 104 13.50 -6.90 -2.58
N ASP A 105 13.10 -7.82 -3.44
CA ASP A 105 13.27 -9.25 -3.20
C ASP A 105 14.74 -9.67 -3.42
N GLY A 106 15.46 -8.95 -4.28
CA GLY A 106 16.90 -9.12 -4.49
C GLY A 106 17.43 -8.40 -5.72
N ILE A 107 18.71 -8.60 -6.00
CA ILE A 107 19.42 -8.21 -7.22
C ILE A 107 20.16 -9.47 -7.68
N CYS A 108 20.19 -9.74 -8.98
CA CYS A 108 20.91 -10.89 -9.51
C CYS A 108 21.74 -10.59 -10.77
N GLN A 109 22.72 -11.45 -11.03
CA GLN A 109 23.55 -11.45 -12.24
C GLN A 109 23.95 -12.89 -12.60
N GLY A 110 24.22 -13.14 -13.88
CA GLY A 110 24.62 -14.47 -14.35
C GLY A 110 23.49 -15.30 -14.96
N LEU A 111 22.34 -14.67 -15.27
CA LEU A 111 21.22 -15.38 -15.92
C LEU A 111 21.66 -15.99 -17.26
N PRO A 112 21.25 -17.23 -17.60
CA PRO A 112 21.62 -17.88 -18.87
C PRO A 112 21.34 -17.04 -20.11
N GLU A 113 20.21 -16.33 -20.14
CA GLU A 113 19.78 -15.50 -21.26
C GLU A 113 20.44 -14.11 -21.30
N ALA A 114 21.08 -13.70 -20.21
CA ALA A 114 21.75 -12.40 -20.09
C ALA A 114 22.87 -12.38 -19.04
N PRO A 115 23.98 -13.14 -19.23
CA PRO A 115 24.94 -13.41 -18.16
C PRO A 115 25.63 -12.18 -17.57
N LYS A 116 25.76 -11.11 -18.36
CA LYS A 116 26.44 -9.87 -17.97
C LYS A 116 25.51 -8.79 -17.41
N THR A 117 24.20 -8.95 -17.56
CA THR A 117 23.25 -7.92 -17.12
C THR A 117 22.91 -8.12 -15.65
N ILE A 118 22.89 -7.03 -14.89
CA ILE A 118 22.38 -7.01 -13.52
C ILE A 118 20.88 -6.72 -13.57
N HIS A 119 20.11 -7.49 -12.79
CA HIS A 119 18.66 -7.38 -12.74
C HIS A 119 18.18 -7.15 -11.31
N LEU A 120 17.15 -6.33 -11.16
CA LEU A 120 16.29 -6.37 -9.98
C LEU A 120 15.56 -7.72 -9.95
N CYS A 121 15.47 -8.40 -8.82
CA CYS A 121 14.59 -9.54 -8.64
C CYS A 121 13.23 -9.10 -8.11
N GLU A 122 12.16 -9.59 -8.74
CA GLU A 122 10.79 -9.49 -8.26
C GLU A 122 10.17 -10.90 -8.28
N PHE A 123 9.94 -11.46 -7.10
CA PHE A 123 9.47 -12.83 -6.90
C PHE A 123 8.00 -12.84 -6.51
N LYS A 124 7.24 -13.73 -7.13
CA LYS A 124 5.82 -13.90 -6.85
C LYS A 124 5.42 -15.36 -6.85
N SER A 125 4.37 -15.64 -6.09
CA SER A 125 3.66 -16.91 -6.17
C SER A 125 2.21 -16.63 -6.57
N SER A 126 1.70 -17.37 -7.54
CA SER A 126 0.34 -17.20 -8.08
C SER A 126 -0.45 -18.49 -8.02
N ASN A 127 -1.77 -18.39 -7.89
CA ASN A 127 -2.64 -19.53 -8.21
C ASN A 127 -2.64 -19.78 -9.73
N ASP A 128 -3.17 -20.94 -10.12
CA ASP A 128 -3.22 -21.40 -11.52
C ASP A 128 -3.86 -20.38 -12.48
N LYS A 129 -5.00 -19.77 -12.09
CA LYS A 129 -5.68 -18.76 -12.90
C LYS A 129 -4.78 -17.54 -13.16
N GLY A 130 -4.16 -17.00 -12.11
CA GLY A 130 -3.27 -15.86 -12.22
C GLY A 130 -1.98 -16.19 -12.97
N PHE A 131 -1.46 -17.41 -12.79
CA PHE A 131 -0.25 -17.88 -13.47
C PHE A 131 -0.48 -17.98 -14.98
N LYS A 132 -1.58 -18.61 -15.40
CA LYS A 132 -1.98 -18.67 -16.83
C LYS A 132 -2.15 -17.29 -17.44
N GLU A 133 -2.70 -16.34 -16.69
CA GLU A 133 -2.83 -14.96 -17.18
C GLU A 133 -1.47 -14.27 -17.37
N ILE A 134 -0.55 -14.44 -16.41
CA ILE A 134 0.83 -13.92 -16.49
C ILE A 134 1.55 -14.54 -17.69
N THR A 135 1.56 -15.86 -17.82
CA THR A 135 2.22 -16.55 -18.93
C THR A 135 1.69 -16.10 -20.29
N LYS A 136 0.38 -15.81 -20.40
CA LYS A 136 -0.24 -15.37 -21.65
C LYS A 136 0.02 -13.90 -21.99
N LYS A 137 0.03 -13.00 -21.00
CA LYS A 137 0.00 -11.54 -21.22
C LYS A 137 1.28 -10.80 -20.79
N GLY A 138 2.17 -11.44 -20.04
CA GLY A 138 3.30 -10.82 -19.35
C GLY A 138 2.89 -9.96 -18.15
N CYS A 139 3.87 -9.59 -17.32
CA CYS A 139 3.69 -8.85 -16.07
C CYS A 139 2.99 -7.52 -16.27
N LYS A 140 3.44 -6.70 -17.24
CA LYS A 140 2.91 -5.34 -17.50
C LYS A 140 1.39 -5.31 -17.68
N LYS A 141 0.82 -6.31 -18.37
CA LYS A 141 -0.63 -6.39 -18.64
C LYS A 141 -1.37 -7.22 -17.59
N ALA A 142 -0.81 -8.35 -17.14
CA ALA A 142 -1.49 -9.26 -16.21
C ALA A 142 -1.48 -8.74 -14.76
N LYS A 143 -0.42 -8.03 -14.36
CA LYS A 143 -0.14 -7.59 -12.99
C LYS A 143 0.48 -6.19 -12.98
N PRO A 144 -0.27 -5.11 -13.30
CA PRO A 144 0.25 -3.74 -13.30
C PRO A 144 0.92 -3.32 -11.98
N LEU A 145 0.42 -3.80 -10.83
CA LEU A 145 1.04 -3.57 -9.51
C LEU A 145 2.45 -4.16 -9.39
N HIS A 146 2.69 -5.36 -9.94
CA HIS A 146 4.01 -5.99 -9.94
C HIS A 146 4.95 -5.28 -10.93
N TYR A 147 4.41 -4.87 -12.09
CA TYR A 147 5.17 -4.06 -13.03
C TYR A 147 5.61 -2.73 -12.39
N GLY A 148 4.73 -2.09 -11.62
CA GLY A 148 5.09 -0.88 -10.86
C GLY A 148 6.21 -1.12 -9.84
N GLN A 149 6.19 -2.25 -9.13
CA GLN A 149 7.29 -2.64 -8.23
C GLN A 149 8.61 -2.78 -8.97
N CYS A 150 8.61 -3.51 -10.10
CA CYS A 150 9.79 -3.69 -10.93
C CYS A 150 10.35 -2.34 -11.40
N GLN A 151 9.47 -1.46 -11.90
CA GLN A 151 9.87 -0.16 -12.45
C GLN A 151 10.43 0.79 -11.40
N ILE A 152 9.75 0.95 -10.26
CA ILE A 152 10.22 1.81 -9.18
C ILE A 152 11.48 1.24 -8.51
N GLY A 153 11.56 -0.08 -8.35
CA GLY A 153 12.77 -0.74 -7.84
C GLY A 153 13.98 -0.51 -8.75
N MET A 154 13.81 -0.70 -10.06
CA MET A 154 14.85 -0.41 -11.05
C MET A 154 15.26 1.06 -11.03
N HIS A 155 14.29 1.98 -10.99
CA HIS A 155 14.56 3.42 -10.91
C HIS A 155 15.39 3.78 -9.66
N ALA A 156 14.97 3.28 -8.50
CA ALA A 156 15.62 3.58 -7.22
C ALA A 156 17.07 3.08 -7.15
N LEU A 157 17.38 1.97 -7.83
CA LEU A 157 18.69 1.31 -7.79
C LEU A 157 19.55 1.58 -9.02
N GLY A 158 19.07 2.37 -9.99
CA GLY A 158 19.80 2.64 -11.24
C GLY A 158 19.98 1.41 -12.13
N LEU A 159 19.03 0.47 -12.10
CA LEU A 159 19.07 -0.77 -12.87
C LEU A 159 18.28 -0.63 -14.17
N SER A 160 18.72 -1.32 -15.22
CA SER A 160 18.07 -1.28 -16.55
C SER A 160 17.16 -2.47 -16.83
N ARG A 161 17.21 -3.52 -15.99
CA ARG A 161 16.44 -4.75 -16.13
C ARG A 161 15.92 -5.25 -14.78
N ALA A 162 14.77 -5.92 -14.83
CA ALA A 162 14.28 -6.75 -13.74
C ALA A 162 14.06 -8.19 -14.24
N LEU A 163 14.32 -9.16 -13.38
CA LEU A 163 13.88 -10.53 -13.48
C LEU A 163 12.59 -10.66 -12.68
N TYR A 164 11.47 -10.80 -13.38
CA TYR A 164 10.19 -11.12 -12.78
C TYR A 164 9.98 -12.63 -12.85
N MET A 165 9.98 -13.29 -11.69
CA MET A 165 9.89 -14.75 -11.58
C MET A 165 8.67 -15.15 -10.76
N VAL A 166 7.90 -16.10 -11.29
CA VAL A 166 6.64 -16.54 -10.70
C VAL A 166 6.60 -18.05 -10.57
N VAL A 167 6.16 -18.52 -9.41
CA VAL A 167 5.81 -19.93 -9.17
C VAL A 167 4.29 -20.13 -9.14
N ASN A 168 3.81 -21.18 -9.81
CA ASN A 168 2.43 -21.63 -9.69
C ASN A 168 2.25 -22.48 -8.43
N LYS A 169 1.43 -22.02 -7.49
CA LYS A 169 1.15 -22.73 -6.23
C LYS A 169 0.43 -24.07 -6.42
N ASN A 170 -0.13 -24.31 -7.59
CA ASN A 170 -0.95 -25.48 -7.87
C ASN A 170 -0.16 -26.67 -8.41
N ASP A 171 0.90 -26.43 -9.20
CA ASP A 171 1.68 -27.49 -9.88
C ASP A 171 3.19 -27.26 -9.86
N ASP A 172 3.66 -26.22 -9.17
CA ASP A 172 5.06 -25.85 -9.02
C ASP A 172 5.75 -25.41 -10.33
N SER A 173 4.99 -25.13 -11.40
CA SER A 173 5.56 -24.57 -12.63
C SER A 173 6.18 -23.18 -12.41
N ARG A 174 7.25 -22.88 -13.15
CA ARG A 174 7.98 -21.60 -13.11
C ARG A 174 7.72 -20.78 -14.37
N TYR A 175 7.61 -19.47 -14.20
CA TYR A 175 7.58 -18.48 -15.26
C TYR A 175 8.65 -17.41 -14.98
N VAL A 176 9.37 -17.00 -16.02
CA VAL A 176 10.32 -15.89 -15.95
C VAL A 176 10.09 -14.93 -17.11
N GLU A 177 10.15 -13.63 -16.84
CA GLU A 177 10.33 -12.61 -17.88
C GLU A 177 11.37 -11.60 -17.46
N ARG A 178 12.09 -11.05 -18.46
CA ARG A 178 12.98 -9.91 -18.26
C ARG A 178 12.27 -8.62 -18.63
N ILE A 179 12.06 -7.75 -17.65
CA ILE A 179 11.38 -6.47 -17.82
C ILE A 179 12.41 -5.38 -18.09
N GLU A 180 12.12 -4.51 -19.06
CA GLU A 180 12.93 -3.33 -19.38
C GLU A 180 12.53 -2.14 -18.53
N TYR A 181 13.54 -1.38 -18.10
CA TYR A 181 13.33 -0.12 -17.43
C TYR A 181 12.64 0.90 -18.36
N ASP A 182 11.56 1.50 -17.87
CA ASP A 182 10.73 2.49 -18.55
C ASP A 182 10.80 3.80 -17.75
N ALA A 183 11.74 4.67 -18.14
CA ALA A 183 12.01 5.93 -17.45
C ALA A 183 10.80 6.87 -17.48
N GLU A 184 10.09 6.95 -18.61
CA GLU A 184 8.91 7.78 -18.75
C GLU A 184 7.79 7.33 -17.80
N TRP A 185 7.54 6.02 -17.72
CA TRP A 185 6.59 5.47 -16.77
C TRP A 185 6.96 5.82 -15.32
N CYS A 186 8.24 5.66 -14.95
CA CYS A 186 8.70 5.95 -13.59
C CYS A 186 8.54 7.43 -13.23
N LEU A 187 8.97 8.34 -14.10
CA LEU A 187 8.88 9.77 -13.84
C LEU A 187 7.42 10.23 -13.68
N ARG A 188 6.50 9.70 -14.49
CA ARG A 188 5.05 9.95 -14.32
C ARG A 188 4.53 9.40 -13.00
N ALA A 189 4.91 8.18 -12.63
CA ALA A 189 4.48 7.55 -11.39
C ALA A 189 4.99 8.32 -10.16
N LEU A 190 6.23 8.79 -10.19
CA LEU A 190 6.82 9.59 -9.11
C LEU A 190 6.17 10.96 -8.99
N ALA A 191 5.99 11.68 -10.11
CA ALA A 191 5.30 12.97 -10.11
C ALA A 191 3.85 12.84 -9.61
N ARG A 192 3.15 11.76 -10.01
CA ARG A 192 1.82 11.42 -9.50
C ARG A 192 1.83 11.17 -7.99
N ALA A 193 2.75 10.33 -7.49
CA ALA A 193 2.84 10.03 -6.07
C ALA A 193 3.18 11.26 -5.24
N GLN A 194 4.11 12.10 -5.69
CA GLN A 194 4.45 13.35 -5.01
C GLN A 194 3.24 14.26 -4.90
N ARG A 195 2.50 14.47 -5.99
CA ARG A 195 1.25 15.25 -5.97
C ARG A 195 0.22 14.68 -4.99
N ILE A 196 0.07 13.36 -4.92
CA ILE A 196 -0.85 12.71 -3.97
C ILE A 196 -0.40 12.95 -2.52
N ILE A 197 0.90 12.79 -2.25
CA ILE A 197 1.49 12.97 -0.92
C ILE A 197 1.32 14.41 -0.44
N GLU A 198 1.58 15.39 -1.30
CA GLU A 198 1.49 16.83 -0.99
C GLU A 198 0.04 17.34 -0.97
N SER A 199 -0.94 16.54 -1.40
CA SER A 199 -2.33 16.98 -1.49
C SER A 199 -2.97 17.16 -0.10
N PHE A 200 -3.43 18.37 0.16
CA PHE A 200 -4.25 18.69 1.33
C PHE A 200 -5.63 18.06 1.21
N ASP A 201 -6.27 18.21 0.04
CA ASP A 201 -7.58 17.62 -0.25
C ASP A 201 -7.46 16.21 -0.85
N PRO A 202 -8.47 15.34 -0.66
CA PRO A 202 -8.51 14.06 -1.35
C PRO A 202 -8.65 14.25 -2.86
N PRO A 203 -7.85 13.55 -3.70
CA PRO A 203 -8.04 13.51 -5.14
C PRO A 203 -9.47 13.13 -5.53
N SER A 204 -9.94 13.46 -6.73
CA SER A 204 -11.28 13.04 -7.19
C SER A 204 -11.48 11.52 -7.10
N ARG A 205 -12.73 11.07 -6.92
CA ARG A 205 -13.05 9.64 -7.01
C ARG A 205 -12.75 9.15 -8.43
N ILE A 206 -12.32 7.89 -8.55
CA ILE A 206 -12.18 7.24 -9.86
C ILE A 206 -13.54 7.00 -10.53
N SER A 207 -14.59 6.87 -9.72
CA SER A 207 -15.97 6.72 -10.14
C SER A 207 -16.89 7.23 -9.03
N GLU A 208 -17.99 7.89 -9.40
CA GLU A 208 -19.07 8.23 -8.45
C GLU A 208 -19.99 7.04 -8.17
N ASP A 209 -20.01 6.04 -9.06
CA ASP A 209 -20.74 4.78 -8.85
C ASP A 209 -20.00 3.91 -7.81
N PRO A 210 -20.58 3.65 -6.62
CA PRO A 210 -19.97 2.82 -5.59
C PRO A 210 -19.79 1.35 -6.01
N GLU A 211 -20.54 0.88 -7.01
CA GLU A 211 -20.46 -0.49 -7.52
C GLU A 211 -19.46 -0.65 -8.68
N PHE A 212 -18.80 0.44 -9.09
CA PHE A 212 -17.69 0.37 -10.05
C PHE A 212 -16.65 -0.66 -9.58
N PHE A 213 -16.13 -1.46 -10.50
CA PHE A 213 -15.27 -2.60 -10.19
C PHE A 213 -14.07 -2.23 -9.28
N GLY A 214 -13.45 -1.08 -9.51
CA GLY A 214 -12.34 -0.56 -8.69
C GLY A 214 -12.77 -0.07 -7.30
N CYS A 215 -14.03 0.34 -7.13
CA CYS A 215 -14.57 0.83 -5.85
C CYS A 215 -15.08 -0.32 -4.98
N ARG A 216 -15.81 -1.28 -5.56
CA ARG A 216 -16.49 -2.38 -4.84
C ARG A 216 -15.58 -3.19 -3.91
N PHE A 217 -14.32 -3.39 -4.30
CA PHE A 217 -13.33 -4.16 -3.54
C PHE A 217 -12.26 -3.27 -2.89
N CYS A 218 -12.43 -1.95 -2.91
CA CYS A 218 -11.51 -1.03 -2.29
C CYS A 218 -11.67 -1.08 -0.76
N LYS A 219 -10.56 -1.23 -0.02
CA LYS A 219 -10.55 -1.18 1.46
C LYS A 219 -11.07 0.15 2.03
N HIS A 220 -11.08 1.21 1.21
CA HIS A 220 -11.56 2.54 1.57
C HIS A 220 -13.01 2.80 1.17
N HIS A 221 -13.73 1.80 0.63
CA HIS A 221 -15.09 1.96 0.12
C HIS A 221 -16.03 2.63 1.13
N ALA A 222 -16.00 2.19 2.39
CA ALA A 222 -16.87 2.73 3.43
C ALA A 222 -16.64 4.24 3.67
N VAL A 223 -15.38 4.65 3.79
CA VAL A 223 -15.02 6.07 3.95
C VAL A 223 -15.31 6.87 2.67
N CYS A 224 -15.10 6.27 1.50
CA CYS A 224 -15.22 6.96 0.22
C CYS A 224 -16.68 7.15 -0.25
N HIS A 225 -17.56 6.17 0.00
CA HIS A 225 -18.90 6.08 -0.60
C HIS A 225 -20.04 5.92 0.40
N THR A 226 -19.81 5.43 1.62
CA THR A 226 -20.90 5.12 2.57
C THR A 226 -20.97 6.07 3.77
N GLY A 227 -20.13 7.10 3.80
CA GLY A 227 -20.10 8.09 4.89
C GLY A 227 -19.56 7.53 6.22
N ALA A 228 -18.77 6.45 6.19
CA ALA A 228 -18.11 5.98 7.39
C ALA A 228 -17.04 6.98 7.83
N GLU A 229 -16.99 7.26 9.13
CA GLU A 229 -15.98 8.16 9.68
C GLU A 229 -14.56 7.64 9.40
N PRO A 230 -13.65 8.51 8.95
CA PRO A 230 -12.26 8.14 8.83
C PRO A 230 -11.65 7.87 10.21
N ARG A 231 -10.53 7.15 10.24
CA ARG A 231 -9.81 6.89 11.49
C ARG A 231 -9.25 8.20 12.05
N LEU A 232 -9.53 8.46 13.33
CA LEU A 232 -8.96 9.59 14.07
C LEU A 232 -7.45 9.38 14.27
N THR A 233 -6.64 10.15 13.54
CA THR A 233 -5.17 10.12 13.59
C THR A 233 -4.65 11.54 13.30
N CYS A 234 -3.38 11.84 13.60
CA CYS A 234 -2.82 13.10 13.12
C CYS A 234 -2.87 13.18 11.59
N ARG A 235 -2.78 12.07 10.84
CA ARG A 235 -2.78 12.12 9.37
C ARG A 235 -4.13 12.53 8.76
N SER A 236 -5.21 12.52 9.56
CA SER A 236 -6.51 13.07 9.22
C SER A 236 -6.74 14.50 9.72
N CYS A 237 -5.74 15.11 10.38
CA CYS A 237 -5.82 16.45 10.96
C CYS A 237 -5.38 17.54 9.98
N ILE A 238 -6.01 18.73 10.04
CA ILE A 238 -5.61 19.92 9.26
C ILE A 238 -4.18 20.39 9.55
N HIS A 239 -3.71 20.18 10.78
CA HIS A 239 -2.42 20.66 11.23
C HIS A 239 -1.25 19.75 10.84
N ALA A 240 -1.53 18.55 10.33
CA ALA A 240 -0.50 17.57 10.03
C ALA A 240 -0.05 17.67 8.57
N THR A 241 1.24 17.91 8.40
CA THR A 241 1.86 18.05 7.07
C THR A 241 2.86 16.92 6.85
N PRO A 242 2.76 16.17 5.73
CA PRO A 242 3.83 15.27 5.31
C PRO A 242 5.01 16.11 4.78
N GLU A 243 6.15 15.99 5.44
CA GLU A 243 7.33 16.77 5.09
C GLU A 243 8.13 16.07 3.98
N MET A 244 8.61 16.82 2.99
CA MET A 244 9.41 16.26 1.89
C MET A 244 10.89 16.05 2.28
N SER A 245 11.29 16.53 3.46
CA SER A 245 12.60 16.27 4.06
C SER A 245 12.54 15.14 5.08
N GLY A 246 13.65 14.41 5.25
CA GLY A 246 13.74 13.30 6.21
C GLY A 246 13.31 11.94 5.61
N ASP A 247 12.91 11.00 6.47
CA ASP A 247 12.42 9.66 6.08
C ASP A 247 10.96 9.48 6.51
N ALA A 248 10.03 9.73 5.58
CA ALA A 248 8.59 9.68 5.78
C ALA A 248 8.12 10.55 6.96
N HIS A 249 8.71 11.75 7.07
CA HIS A 249 8.50 12.64 8.19
C HIS A 249 7.14 13.34 8.12
N TRP A 250 6.50 13.54 9.28
CA TRP A 250 5.30 14.35 9.45
C TRP A 250 5.51 15.37 10.56
N SER A 251 5.03 16.59 10.36
CA SER A 251 5.06 17.67 11.35
C SER A 251 3.64 18.07 11.76
N CYS A 252 3.51 18.70 12.92
CA CYS A 252 2.28 19.37 13.34
C CYS A 252 2.53 20.87 13.45
N SER A 253 1.81 21.67 12.68
CA SER A 253 1.91 23.14 12.72
C SER A 253 1.42 23.70 14.05
N ARG A 254 0.32 23.16 14.58
CA ARG A 254 -0.26 23.59 15.86
C ARG A 254 0.73 23.49 17.03
N TRP A 255 1.44 22.36 17.12
CA TRP A 255 2.42 22.13 18.20
C TRP A 255 3.84 22.51 17.79
N SER A 256 4.04 23.00 16.56
CA SER A 256 5.34 23.39 15.99
C SER A 256 6.43 22.33 16.20
N LYS A 257 6.09 21.05 15.99
CA LYS A 257 7.01 19.94 16.25
C LYS A 257 6.89 18.79 15.24
N PRO A 258 7.95 17.98 15.11
CA PRO A 258 7.84 16.68 14.45
C PRO A 258 6.87 15.75 15.19
N LEU A 259 6.19 14.87 14.46
CA LEU A 259 5.31 13.81 15.00
C LEU A 259 5.97 12.44 14.90
N SER A 260 6.13 11.77 16.04
CA SER A 260 6.44 10.33 16.07
C SER A 260 5.31 9.49 15.47
N VAL A 261 5.59 8.24 15.11
CA VAL A 261 4.57 7.33 14.55
C VAL A 261 3.45 7.06 15.56
N ASP A 262 3.78 6.96 16.84
CA ASP A 262 2.78 6.69 17.89
C ASP A 262 1.89 7.91 18.15
N GLU A 263 2.46 9.11 18.16
CA GLU A 263 1.67 10.36 18.19
C GLU A 263 0.75 10.45 16.97
N GLN A 264 1.25 10.13 15.78
CA GLN A 264 0.42 10.13 14.57
C GLN A 264 -0.78 9.21 14.72
N LYS A 265 -0.62 8.03 15.31
CA LYS A 265 -1.72 7.06 15.52
C LYS A 265 -2.71 7.50 16.59
N GLN A 266 -2.23 8.15 17.65
CA GLN A 266 -3.06 8.53 18.81
C GLN A 266 -3.92 9.76 18.54
N ALA A 267 -3.47 10.68 17.68
CA ALA A 267 -3.99 12.05 17.59
C ALA A 267 -3.84 12.82 18.92
N CYS A 268 -4.40 14.03 19.00
CA CYS A 268 -4.41 14.86 20.21
C CYS A 268 -5.81 15.42 20.46
N GLY A 269 -6.06 15.94 21.67
CA GLY A 269 -7.36 16.50 22.05
C GLY A 269 -7.78 17.77 21.29
N THR A 270 -6.86 18.38 20.53
CA THR A 270 -7.09 19.56 19.68
C THR A 270 -7.10 19.21 18.19
N HIS A 271 -7.44 17.96 17.87
CA HIS A 271 -7.56 17.51 16.48
C HIS A 271 -8.73 18.22 15.80
N LEU A 272 -8.50 18.65 14.56
CA LEU A 272 -9.51 19.17 13.64
C LEU A 272 -9.37 18.40 12.32
N TRP A 273 -10.45 17.85 11.81
CA TRP A 273 -10.48 17.06 10.60
C TRP A 273 -10.11 17.89 9.37
N LEU A 274 -9.32 17.29 8.47
CA LEU A 274 -9.22 17.81 7.11
C LEU A 274 -10.62 17.93 6.51
N PRO A 275 -11.02 19.11 5.99
CA PRO A 275 -12.36 19.31 5.44
C PRO A 275 -12.74 18.25 4.39
N GLY A 276 -11.78 17.80 3.58
CA GLY A 276 -12.00 16.75 2.58
C GLY A 276 -12.35 15.36 3.14
N PHE A 277 -12.24 15.13 4.46
CA PHE A 277 -12.75 13.93 5.13
C PHE A 277 -14.20 14.03 5.57
N ILE A 278 -14.77 15.24 5.62
CA ILE A 278 -16.14 15.49 6.07
C ILE A 278 -17.09 15.43 4.88
N ASP A 279 -18.15 14.62 4.98
CA ASP A 279 -19.24 14.57 3.98
C ASP A 279 -20.21 15.75 4.22
N GLY A 280 -19.71 16.97 4.00
CA GLY A 280 -20.42 18.21 4.26
C GLY A 280 -19.73 19.43 3.66
N GLU A 281 -20.42 20.57 3.75
CA GLU A 281 -19.90 21.88 3.36
C GLU A 281 -19.39 22.60 4.62
N GLN A 282 -18.15 23.10 4.60
CA GLN A 282 -17.69 24.03 5.63
C GLN A 282 -18.46 25.35 5.51
N ILE A 283 -19.13 25.76 6.58
CA ILE A 283 -19.98 26.96 6.59
C ILE A 283 -19.42 28.09 7.46
N ASP A 284 -18.60 27.76 8.46
CA ASP A 284 -17.93 28.74 9.33
C ASP A 284 -16.66 28.14 9.93
N ALA A 285 -15.78 28.97 10.48
CA ALA A 285 -14.61 28.55 11.25
C ALA A 285 -14.09 29.69 12.13
N ASN A 286 -13.53 29.33 13.28
CA ASN A 286 -12.83 30.28 14.15
C ASN A 286 -11.45 29.71 14.52
N GLU A 287 -10.40 30.41 14.10
CA GLU A 287 -9.01 30.01 14.37
C GLU A 287 -8.61 30.24 15.83
N GLU A 288 -9.09 31.31 16.48
CA GLU A 288 -8.77 31.62 17.88
C GLU A 288 -9.44 30.63 18.84
N GLU A 289 -10.67 30.23 18.52
CA GLU A 289 -11.45 29.25 19.30
C GLU A 289 -11.23 27.79 18.83
N GLU A 290 -10.39 27.58 17.80
CA GLU A 290 -10.01 26.27 17.26
C GLU A 290 -11.19 25.35 16.91
N TRP A 291 -12.14 25.86 16.12
CA TRP A 291 -13.24 25.04 15.59
C TRP A 291 -13.57 25.32 14.12
N ILE A 292 -14.16 24.32 13.46
CA ILE A 292 -14.69 24.40 12.10
C ILE A 292 -16.14 23.91 12.12
N GLU A 293 -17.06 24.64 11.51
CA GLU A 293 -18.46 24.27 11.46
C GLU A 293 -18.84 23.80 10.05
N TYR A 294 -19.52 22.65 9.99
CA TYR A 294 -19.92 21.98 8.76
C TYR A 294 -21.44 21.81 8.71
N ARG A 295 -22.02 22.03 7.53
CA ARG A 295 -23.33 21.51 7.17
C ARG A 295 -23.15 20.15 6.53
N LEU A 296 -23.45 19.08 7.26
CA LEU A 296 -23.35 17.71 6.79
C LEU A 296 -24.36 17.44 5.67
N ARG A 297 -24.13 16.38 4.89
CA ARG A 297 -25.05 15.93 3.83
C ARG A 297 -26.48 15.65 4.32
N SER A 298 -26.63 15.30 5.60
CA SER A 298 -27.94 15.14 6.27
C SER A 298 -28.70 16.46 6.45
N GLY A 299 -28.02 17.60 6.31
CA GLY A 299 -28.51 18.94 6.66
C GLY A 299 -28.20 19.35 8.10
N GLU A 300 -27.66 18.44 8.92
CA GLU A 300 -27.21 18.72 10.28
C GLU A 300 -26.04 19.70 10.30
N ILE A 301 -26.05 20.63 11.25
CA ILE A 301 -24.90 21.50 11.53
C ILE A 301 -24.10 20.83 12.63
N TRP A 302 -22.84 20.55 12.33
CA TRP A 302 -21.89 19.92 13.25
C TRP A 302 -20.64 20.77 13.36
N ARG A 303 -20.13 20.90 14.59
CA ARG A 303 -18.92 21.66 14.90
C ARG A 303 -17.80 20.69 15.27
N ASP A 304 -16.72 20.78 14.52
CA ASP A 304 -15.44 20.10 14.76
C ASP A 304 -14.55 20.98 15.63
N GLY A 305 -13.98 20.42 16.70
CA GLY A 305 -13.21 21.15 17.70
C GLY A 305 -13.72 20.91 19.11
N VAL A 306 -13.01 21.44 20.11
CA VAL A 306 -13.39 21.28 21.51
C VAL A 306 -14.63 22.14 21.77
N THR A 307 -15.78 21.48 21.92
CA THR A 307 -16.95 22.10 22.54
C THR A 307 -16.80 21.98 24.04
N ASP A 308 -16.86 23.10 24.76
CA ASP A 308 -16.97 23.15 26.23
C ASP A 308 -18.08 22.22 26.77
#